data_AF-A0AAF0EBF5-F1
#
_entry.id   AF-A0AAF0EBF5-F1
#
_cell.length_a   1.000
_cell.length_b   1.000
_cell.length_c   1.000
_cell.angle_alpha   90.00
_cell.angle_beta   90.00
_cell.angle_gamma   90.00
#
_symmetry.space_group_name_H-M   'P 1'
#
loop_
_entity.id
_entity.type
_entity.pdbx_description
1 polymer ?
#
loop_
_entity_poly.entity_id
_entity_poly.type
_entity_poly.pdbx_seq_one_letter_code
_entity_poly.pdbx_strand_id
1 'polypeptide(L)'
;MGLLGHVSSAVSKTGGRFSNQEQPPEGAHADDTEELDEEHGNVLLSLIGQLRIGMDLSKVTLPTFVLEPRSMLERVTDFLSHPDLLFGADRLESPEERFLAILTYYMSGWHIKPKGVKKPYNPILGEFFRCSYTYANGTHGVYIAEQVSHHPPISAYYYVSPENNVLIYGDLRPKSKFLGNSAATIMGGESHVVLLNKLGDGEYTISMPNMYARGILFGKMVLELGDHSDVSNVANDISCHVEFKVKGYFGGSYNAIGAKVLHNGRTKGELTGKWNDVMEYKDAQTGQSRVIFDAKTAATAQKSVPPLEQQEPNESQRYSHTAEDNIEVRFAVLGNVDAGKSTLLGVLTKGALDNGRGRARADLFRYKHEIETGRTSSIGTEVMGFRADGSAIVEFTSYDQRPHKVSWEHISDTAAKVVSFNDLAGHERYLKTTVFGLTSQLPDYVILMVGANAGLVGMSKEHLGLALALGIPVVVVVSKVDMCPPGILEATLGQIRKRSCVFTILQP
;
A
#
# COMPACT_ATOMS: atom_id res chain seq x y z
N MET A 1 3.10 15.74 33.44
CA MET A 1 1.78 15.62 32.79
C MET A 1 2.03 15.54 31.29
N GLY A 2 2.02 14.32 30.74
CA GLY A 2 2.46 14.03 29.36
C GLY A 2 1.40 14.34 28.30
N LEU A 3 1.83 14.40 27.03
CA LEU A 3 1.01 14.74 25.86
C LEU A 3 -0.31 13.93 25.74
N LEU A 4 -0.36 12.71 26.28
CA LEU A 4 -1.59 11.89 26.33
C LEU A 4 -2.74 12.57 27.09
N GLY A 5 -2.45 13.42 28.07
CA GLY A 5 -3.48 14.19 28.79
C GLY A 5 -4.14 15.26 27.92
N HIS A 6 -3.40 15.84 26.97
CA HIS A 6 -3.94 16.82 26.04
C HIS A 6 -4.70 16.18 24.88
N VAL A 7 -4.27 15.00 24.41
CA VAL A 7 -5.03 14.21 23.43
C VAL A 7 -6.37 13.75 24.04
N SER A 8 -6.39 13.32 25.31
CA SER A 8 -7.65 12.98 26.00
C SER A 8 -8.60 14.18 26.16
N SER A 9 -8.08 15.41 26.27
CA SER A 9 -8.91 16.62 26.42
C SER A 9 -9.48 17.15 25.09
N ALA A 10 -8.80 16.87 23.97
CA ALA A 10 -9.33 17.15 22.63
C ALA A 10 -10.36 16.09 22.21
N VAL A 11 -10.14 14.83 22.57
CA VAL A 11 -11.08 13.71 22.35
C VAL A 11 -12.36 13.85 23.21
N SER A 12 -12.30 14.48 24.39
CA SER A 12 -13.50 14.69 25.21
C SER A 12 -14.39 15.86 24.76
N LYS A 13 -13.92 16.73 23.85
CA LYS A 13 -14.70 17.90 23.36
C LYS A 13 -15.37 17.68 22.01
N THR A 14 -15.02 16.64 21.28
CA THR A 14 -15.72 16.19 20.06
C THR A 14 -16.07 14.72 20.24
N GLY A 15 -17.20 14.46 20.89
CA GLY A 15 -17.65 13.11 21.27
C GLY A 15 -18.02 12.23 20.07
N GLY A 16 -17.04 11.72 19.35
CA GLY A 16 -17.19 10.57 18.45
C GLY A 16 -16.42 9.39 19.03
N ARG A 17 -17.12 8.51 19.78
CA ARG A 17 -16.62 7.15 20.01
C ARG A 17 -16.63 6.43 18.66
N PHE A 18 -15.61 5.65 18.34
CA PHE A 18 -15.79 4.54 17.41
C PHE A 18 -16.83 3.63 18.06
N SER A 19 -18.05 3.62 17.52
CA SER A 19 -19.12 2.74 17.97
C SER A 19 -18.85 1.36 17.34
N ASN A 20 -18.64 0.34 18.17
CA ASN A 20 -18.42 -1.06 17.72
C ASN A 20 -19.66 -1.71 17.06
N GLN A 21 -20.69 -0.94 16.72
CA GLN A 21 -21.92 -1.42 16.07
C GLN A 21 -22.57 -0.29 15.27
N GLU A 22 -21.99 0.08 14.14
CA GLU A 22 -22.74 0.78 13.08
C GLU A 22 -22.86 -0.17 11.90
N GLN A 23 -24.10 -0.63 11.64
CA GLN A 23 -24.45 -1.33 10.41
C GLN A 23 -23.88 -0.55 9.20
N PRO A 24 -23.48 -1.22 8.11
CA PRO A 24 -22.98 -0.53 6.93
C PRO A 24 -23.92 0.64 6.56
N PRO A 25 -23.39 1.82 6.20
CA PRO A 25 -24.22 2.99 5.96
C PRO A 25 -25.34 2.63 5.00
N GLU A 26 -26.58 2.95 5.37
CA GLU A 26 -27.79 2.39 4.78
C GLU A 26 -27.72 2.33 3.24
N GLY A 27 -27.65 1.11 2.68
CA GLY A 27 -27.52 0.85 1.24
C GLY A 27 -26.11 0.51 0.72
N ALA A 28 -25.05 0.55 1.54
CA ALA A 28 -23.71 0.08 1.16
C ALA A 28 -23.61 -1.46 1.23
N HIS A 29 -22.98 -2.08 0.23
CA HIS A 29 -22.79 -3.53 0.21
C HIS A 29 -21.70 -3.96 1.20
N ALA A 30 -21.84 -5.11 1.86
CA ALA A 30 -20.89 -5.58 2.87
C ALA A 30 -19.46 -5.70 2.32
N ASP A 31 -19.30 -6.20 1.09
CA ASP A 31 -18.00 -6.33 0.42
C ASP A 31 -17.33 -4.98 0.10
N ASP A 32 -18.07 -3.87 0.12
CA ASP A 32 -17.57 -2.53 -0.16
C ASP A 32 -17.08 -1.84 1.11
N THR A 33 -17.31 -2.48 2.25
CA THR A 33 -17.11 -1.90 3.55
C THR A 33 -16.06 -2.63 4.35
N GLU A 34 -15.29 -1.89 5.14
CA GLU A 34 -14.29 -2.46 6.03
C GLU A 34 -14.49 -1.92 7.45
N GLU A 35 -14.58 -2.85 8.41
CA GLU A 35 -14.56 -2.55 9.83
C GLU A 35 -13.13 -2.72 10.32
N LEU A 36 -12.51 -1.61 10.70
CA LEU A 36 -11.26 -1.66 11.43
C LEU A 36 -11.59 -1.89 12.91
N ASP A 37 -10.86 -2.79 13.55
CA ASP A 37 -10.87 -2.84 15.00
C ASP A 37 -10.29 -1.54 15.60
N GLU A 38 -10.49 -1.36 16.90
CA GLU A 38 -10.07 -0.15 17.61
C GLU A 38 -8.56 0.13 17.49
N GLU A 39 -7.74 -0.91 17.38
CA GLU A 39 -6.28 -0.80 17.30
C GLU A 39 -5.86 -0.28 15.92
N HIS A 40 -6.32 -0.93 14.85
CA HIS A 40 -6.08 -0.50 13.47
C HIS A 40 -6.66 0.89 13.19
N GLY A 41 -7.85 1.19 13.73
CA GLY A 41 -8.46 2.51 13.65
C GLY A 41 -7.59 3.60 14.28
N ASN A 42 -7.03 3.35 15.47
CA ASN A 42 -6.14 4.30 16.15
C ASN A 42 -4.83 4.54 15.40
N VAL A 43 -4.25 3.51 14.76
CA VAL A 43 -3.06 3.65 13.90
C VAL A 43 -3.38 4.55 12.70
N LEU A 44 -4.51 4.30 12.03
CA LEU A 44 -4.93 5.07 10.87
C LEU A 44 -5.20 6.54 11.26
N LEU A 45 -5.89 6.80 12.38
CA LEU A 45 -6.11 8.15 12.92
C LEU A 45 -4.78 8.88 13.21
N SER A 46 -3.80 8.19 13.79
CA SER A 46 -2.49 8.75 14.13
C SER A 46 -1.69 9.15 12.88
N LEU A 47 -1.75 8.34 11.81
CA LEU A 47 -1.14 8.65 10.53
C LEU A 47 -1.86 9.81 9.83
N ILE A 48 -3.19 9.74 9.77
CA ILE A 48 -4.00 10.75 9.08
C ILE A 48 -3.96 12.10 9.81
N GLY A 49 -3.87 12.12 11.14
CA GLY A 49 -3.75 13.35 11.92
C GLY A 49 -2.50 14.18 11.59
N GLN A 50 -1.54 13.63 10.85
CA GLN A 50 -0.33 14.31 10.36
C GLN A 50 -0.54 14.94 8.98
N LEU A 51 -1.62 14.60 8.28
CA LEU A 51 -1.90 15.00 6.92
C LEU A 51 -2.65 16.33 6.87
N ARG A 52 -2.42 17.08 5.80
CA ARG A 52 -3.19 18.28 5.47
C ARG A 52 -4.11 17.97 4.30
N ILE A 53 -5.32 18.53 4.29
CA ILE A 53 -6.25 18.38 3.16
C ILE A 53 -5.56 18.83 1.87
N GLY A 54 -5.67 18.01 0.83
CA GLY A 54 -5.02 18.18 -0.47
C GLY A 54 -3.62 17.58 -0.57
N MET A 55 -3.05 17.05 0.51
CA MET A 55 -1.73 16.41 0.51
C MET A 55 -1.70 15.15 -0.37
N ASP A 56 -0.58 14.96 -1.07
CA ASP A 56 -0.31 13.77 -1.88
C ASP A 56 0.02 12.58 -0.98
N LEU A 57 -0.82 11.54 -1.05
CA LEU A 57 -0.72 10.33 -0.23
C LEU A 57 0.30 9.32 -0.77
N SER A 58 0.81 9.48 -2.00
CA SER A 58 1.83 8.56 -2.55
C SER A 58 3.15 8.58 -1.77
N LYS A 59 3.41 9.68 -1.06
CA LYS A 59 4.59 9.89 -0.20
C LYS A 59 4.36 9.47 1.25
N VAL A 60 3.17 8.96 1.55
CA VAL A 60 2.75 8.55 2.89
C VAL A 60 2.66 7.03 2.89
N THR A 61 3.44 6.39 3.75
CA THR A 61 3.37 4.93 3.92
C THR A 61 2.08 4.57 4.64
N LEU A 62 1.23 3.81 3.95
CA LEU A 62 -0.01 3.29 4.52
C LEU A 62 0.27 1.98 5.26
N PRO A 63 -0.44 1.67 6.35
CA PRO A 63 -0.30 0.40 7.04
C PRO A 63 -0.58 -0.80 6.12
N THR A 64 0.07 -1.94 6.38
CA THR A 64 -0.12 -3.16 5.59
C THR A 64 -1.55 -3.66 5.58
N PHE A 65 -2.32 -3.43 6.66
CA PHE A 65 -3.72 -3.84 6.73
C PHE A 65 -4.63 -3.12 5.73
N VAL A 66 -4.24 -1.97 5.16
CA VAL A 66 -5.01 -1.33 4.05
C VAL A 66 -4.47 -1.69 2.67
N LEU A 67 -3.49 -2.58 2.59
CA LEU A 67 -2.90 -3.03 1.33
C LEU A 67 -3.51 -4.36 0.90
N GLU A 68 -3.67 -4.56 -0.42
CA GLU A 68 -3.84 -5.89 -1.00
C GLU A 68 -2.48 -6.44 -1.45
N PRO A 69 -2.24 -7.75 -1.37
CA PRO A 69 -0.95 -8.36 -1.68
C PRO A 69 -0.75 -8.53 -3.19
N ARG A 70 -1.06 -7.49 -3.98
CA ARG A 70 -0.91 -7.46 -5.43
C ARG A 70 -0.32 -6.13 -5.86
N SER A 71 0.63 -6.19 -6.78
CA SER A 71 1.11 -5.00 -7.50
C SER A 71 -0.01 -4.37 -8.30
N MET A 72 0.04 -3.04 -8.48
CA MET A 72 -0.87 -2.34 -9.38
C MET A 72 -0.85 -2.96 -10.80
N LEU A 73 0.31 -3.44 -11.27
CA LEU A 73 0.45 -4.06 -12.60
C LEU A 73 -0.40 -5.33 -12.73
N GLU A 74 -0.46 -6.14 -11.68
CA GLU A 74 -1.37 -7.28 -11.64
C GLU A 74 -2.82 -6.82 -11.45
N ARG A 75 -3.08 -5.83 -10.58
CA ARG A 75 -4.43 -5.34 -10.28
C ARG A 75 -5.16 -4.83 -11.53
N VAL A 76 -4.46 -4.26 -12.51
CA VAL A 76 -5.05 -3.85 -13.79
C VAL A 76 -5.76 -5.02 -14.50
N THR A 77 -5.30 -6.26 -14.33
CA THR A 77 -5.93 -7.43 -14.96
C THR A 77 -7.36 -7.68 -14.48
N ASP A 78 -7.76 -7.15 -13.32
CA ASP A 78 -9.14 -7.25 -12.86
C ASP A 78 -10.09 -6.41 -13.74
N PHE A 79 -9.62 -5.29 -14.31
CA PHE A 79 -10.37 -4.54 -15.33
C PHE A 79 -10.50 -5.32 -16.64
N LEU A 80 -9.55 -6.23 -16.90
CA LEU A 80 -9.53 -7.13 -18.06
C LEU A 80 -10.18 -8.48 -17.74
N SER A 81 -11.21 -8.50 -16.89
CA SER A 81 -11.87 -9.75 -16.50
C SER A 81 -12.84 -10.30 -17.54
N HIS A 82 -13.28 -9.46 -18.49
CA HIS A 82 -14.27 -9.84 -19.52
C HIS A 82 -13.87 -9.39 -20.94
N PRO A 83 -12.62 -9.65 -21.40
CA PRO A 83 -12.19 -9.24 -22.74
C PRO A 83 -12.96 -10.00 -23.83
N ASP A 84 -13.57 -11.14 -23.49
CA ASP A 84 -14.44 -11.94 -24.35
C ASP A 84 -15.70 -11.22 -24.80
N LEU A 85 -16.17 -10.21 -24.05
CA LEU A 85 -17.28 -9.34 -24.48
C LEU A 85 -16.97 -8.54 -25.75
N LEU A 86 -15.69 -8.41 -26.12
CA LEU A 86 -15.24 -7.76 -27.35
C LEU A 86 -15.17 -8.73 -28.53
N PHE A 87 -15.24 -10.06 -28.31
CA PHE A 87 -14.99 -11.03 -29.36
C PHE A 87 -16.13 -11.03 -30.37
N GLY A 88 -15.79 -10.74 -31.63
CA GLY A 88 -16.76 -10.59 -32.72
C GLY A 88 -17.35 -9.18 -32.84
N ALA A 89 -16.97 -8.21 -31.99
CA ALA A 89 -17.40 -6.83 -32.12
C ALA A 89 -16.97 -6.21 -33.47
N ASP A 90 -15.86 -6.66 -34.05
CA ASP A 90 -15.40 -6.28 -35.40
C ASP A 90 -16.42 -6.61 -36.50
N ARG A 91 -17.24 -7.65 -36.31
CA ARG A 91 -18.26 -8.12 -37.26
C ARG A 91 -19.59 -7.38 -37.16
N LEU A 92 -19.78 -6.56 -36.12
CA LEU A 92 -20.99 -5.75 -36.00
C LEU A 92 -20.96 -4.63 -37.04
N GLU A 93 -22.02 -4.51 -37.84
CA GLU A 93 -22.10 -3.54 -38.93
C GLU A 93 -22.33 -2.10 -38.44
N SER A 94 -23.20 -1.93 -37.43
CA SER A 94 -23.48 -0.61 -36.85
C SER A 94 -22.30 -0.12 -35.99
N PRO A 95 -21.80 1.11 -36.23
CA PRO A 95 -20.85 1.77 -35.33
C PRO A 95 -21.40 1.91 -33.90
N GLU A 96 -22.69 2.13 -33.73
CA GLU A 96 -23.33 2.24 -32.41
C GLU A 96 -23.31 0.91 -31.65
N GLU A 97 -23.60 -0.21 -32.30
CA GLU A 97 -23.53 -1.54 -31.65
C GLU A 97 -22.08 -1.90 -31.28
N ARG A 98 -21.10 -1.54 -32.13
CA ARG A 98 -19.67 -1.71 -31.79
C ARG A 98 -19.30 -0.88 -30.57
N PHE A 99 -19.66 0.40 -30.57
CA PHE A 99 -19.42 1.28 -29.44
C PHE A 99 -20.09 0.77 -28.16
N LEU A 100 -21.30 0.22 -28.25
CA LEU A 100 -21.96 -0.37 -27.08
C LEU A 100 -21.25 -1.63 -26.59
N ALA A 101 -20.68 -2.45 -27.47
CA ALA A 101 -19.84 -3.58 -27.06
C ALA A 101 -18.59 -3.11 -26.30
N ILE A 102 -17.92 -2.05 -26.78
CA ILE A 102 -16.78 -1.43 -26.08
C ILE A 102 -17.21 -0.87 -24.71
N LEU A 103 -18.32 -0.15 -24.66
CA LEU A 103 -18.87 0.40 -23.42
C LEU A 103 -19.25 -0.70 -22.43
N THR A 104 -19.83 -1.80 -22.91
CA THR A 104 -20.20 -2.96 -22.08
C THR A 104 -18.95 -3.63 -21.49
N TYR A 105 -17.94 -3.89 -22.33
CA TYR A 105 -16.64 -4.39 -21.88
C TYR A 105 -16.04 -3.48 -20.80
N TYR A 106 -15.98 -2.17 -21.06
CA TYR A 106 -15.43 -1.22 -20.12
C TYR A 106 -16.16 -1.25 -18.77
N MET A 107 -17.49 -1.19 -18.80
CA MET A 107 -18.30 -1.16 -17.58
C MET A 107 -18.26 -2.48 -16.80
N SER A 108 -18.02 -3.60 -17.49
CA SER A 108 -17.87 -4.91 -16.84
C SER A 108 -16.62 -5.01 -15.95
N GLY A 109 -15.59 -4.17 -16.14
CA GLY A 109 -14.33 -4.29 -15.41
C GLY A 109 -14.37 -3.88 -13.93
N TRP A 110 -15.44 -3.23 -13.47
CA TRP A 110 -15.45 -2.55 -12.16
C TRP A 110 -15.95 -3.40 -10.98
N HIS A 111 -16.77 -4.43 -11.24
CA HIS A 111 -17.31 -5.29 -10.17
C HIS A 111 -16.26 -6.19 -9.49
N ILE A 112 -15.11 -6.44 -10.15
CA ILE A 112 -14.02 -7.22 -9.57
C ILE A 112 -13.18 -6.34 -8.63
N LYS A 113 -13.35 -6.57 -7.34
CA LYS A 113 -12.66 -5.83 -6.28
C LYS A 113 -12.37 -6.72 -5.07
N PRO A 114 -11.29 -6.42 -4.32
CA PRO A 114 -11.08 -7.05 -3.02
C PRO A 114 -12.21 -6.67 -2.06
N LYS A 115 -12.45 -7.52 -1.06
CA LYS A 115 -13.36 -7.18 0.04
C LYS A 115 -12.77 -6.02 0.86
N GLY A 116 -13.58 -5.03 1.14
CA GLY A 116 -13.19 -3.85 1.92
C GLY A 116 -12.44 -2.79 1.11
N VAL A 117 -11.67 -1.96 1.81
CA VAL A 117 -10.98 -0.80 1.24
C VAL A 117 -9.48 -1.08 1.20
N LYS A 118 -9.06 -1.82 0.17
CA LYS A 118 -7.65 -2.17 -0.05
C LYS A 118 -7.03 -1.38 -1.20
N LYS A 119 -5.73 -1.07 -1.06
CA LYS A 119 -4.91 -0.45 -2.11
C LYS A 119 -3.82 -1.44 -2.57
N PRO A 120 -3.59 -1.60 -3.88
CA PRO A 120 -2.48 -2.43 -4.38
C PRO A 120 -1.12 -1.80 -4.04
N TYR A 121 -0.07 -2.62 -4.09
CA TYR A 121 1.30 -2.14 -3.99
C TYR A 121 1.60 -1.16 -5.13
N ASN A 122 2.26 -0.05 -4.80
CA ASN A 122 2.77 0.87 -5.79
C ASN A 122 4.02 0.25 -6.45
N PRO A 123 4.00 -0.05 -7.75
CA PRO A 123 5.10 -0.78 -8.37
C PRO A 123 6.41 0.03 -8.36
N ILE A 124 7.54 -0.67 -8.31
CA ILE A 124 8.86 -0.03 -8.47
C ILE A 124 9.17 0.22 -9.95
N LEU A 125 10.07 1.15 -10.25
CA LEU A 125 10.48 1.41 -11.64
C LEU A 125 11.07 0.15 -12.29
N GLY A 126 10.59 -0.20 -13.48
CA GLY A 126 11.02 -1.39 -14.22
C GLY A 126 10.45 -2.71 -13.69
N GLU A 127 9.57 -2.68 -12.69
CA GLU A 127 8.72 -3.83 -12.36
C GLU A 127 7.81 -4.14 -13.55
N PHE A 128 7.61 -5.43 -13.85
CA PHE A 128 6.66 -5.85 -14.88
C PHE A 128 5.80 -7.02 -14.42
N PHE A 129 4.63 -7.19 -15.03
CA PHE A 129 3.76 -8.34 -14.83
C PHE A 129 3.29 -8.86 -16.18
N ARG A 130 3.21 -10.19 -16.33
CA ARG A 130 2.62 -10.82 -17.50
C ARG A 130 1.71 -11.97 -17.12
N CYS A 131 0.68 -12.18 -17.93
CA CYS A 131 -0.16 -13.35 -17.84
C CYS A 131 -0.71 -13.71 -19.22
N SER A 132 -1.32 -14.89 -19.32
CA SER A 132 -2.01 -15.35 -20.51
C SER A 132 -3.43 -15.78 -20.16
N TYR A 133 -4.27 -15.88 -21.18
CA TYR A 133 -5.66 -16.31 -21.06
C TYR A 133 -5.92 -17.40 -22.10
N THR A 134 -6.71 -18.39 -21.71
CA THR A 134 -7.28 -19.38 -22.63
C THR A 134 -8.79 -19.31 -22.52
N TYR A 135 -9.45 -18.97 -23.62
CA TYR A 135 -10.89 -18.73 -23.65
C TYR A 135 -11.66 -20.00 -24.00
N ALA A 136 -12.97 -20.00 -23.71
CA ALA A 136 -13.84 -21.15 -23.96
C ALA A 136 -13.92 -21.56 -25.44
N ASN A 137 -13.67 -20.62 -26.36
CA ASN A 137 -13.61 -20.87 -27.81
C ASN A 137 -12.25 -21.45 -28.27
N GLY A 138 -11.32 -21.73 -27.34
CA GLY A 138 -9.99 -22.28 -27.63
C GLY A 138 -8.94 -21.25 -28.04
N THR A 139 -9.29 -19.97 -28.14
CA THR A 139 -8.36 -18.90 -28.50
C THR A 139 -7.58 -18.38 -27.29
N HIS A 140 -6.53 -17.60 -27.56
CA HIS A 140 -5.64 -17.09 -26.53
C HIS A 140 -5.54 -15.57 -26.46
N GLY A 141 -5.23 -15.07 -25.26
CA GLY A 141 -4.90 -13.68 -24.99
C GLY A 141 -3.60 -13.57 -24.20
N VAL A 142 -2.84 -12.51 -24.40
CA VAL A 142 -1.60 -12.23 -23.66
C VAL A 142 -1.67 -10.83 -23.09
N TYR A 143 -1.27 -10.67 -21.84
CA TYR A 143 -1.15 -9.40 -21.13
C TYR A 143 0.28 -9.18 -20.67
N ILE A 144 0.76 -7.94 -20.82
CA ILE A 144 2.00 -7.46 -20.22
C ILE A 144 1.79 -6.03 -19.71
N ALA A 145 2.37 -5.73 -18.56
CA ALA A 145 2.42 -4.39 -18.01
C ALA A 145 3.76 -4.10 -17.37
N GLU A 146 4.15 -2.83 -17.37
CA GLU A 146 5.41 -2.35 -16.82
C GLU A 146 5.21 -1.02 -16.11
N GLN A 147 5.91 -0.84 -15.00
CA GLN A 147 6.02 0.45 -14.34
C GLN A 147 7.10 1.30 -15.03
N VAL A 148 6.66 2.19 -15.92
CA VAL A 148 7.55 3.03 -16.74
C VAL A 148 7.99 4.32 -16.03
N SER A 149 7.36 4.68 -14.92
CA SER A 149 7.79 5.79 -14.06
C SER A 149 7.34 5.59 -12.62
N HIS A 150 8.19 5.92 -11.64
CA HIS A 150 7.83 5.85 -10.21
C HIS A 150 7.43 7.22 -9.62
N HIS A 151 8.02 8.31 -10.12
CA HIS A 151 7.76 9.68 -9.65
C HIS A 151 7.62 10.66 -10.82
N PRO A 152 6.39 10.95 -11.29
CA PRO A 152 5.10 10.41 -10.81
C PRO A 152 4.89 8.94 -11.22
N PRO A 153 4.03 8.17 -10.52
CA PRO A 153 3.75 6.79 -10.88
C PRO A 153 3.01 6.71 -12.22
N ILE A 154 3.55 5.91 -13.16
CA ILE A 154 2.94 5.59 -14.45
C ILE A 154 3.15 4.10 -14.72
N SER A 155 2.05 3.39 -14.92
CA SER A 155 2.03 1.97 -15.30
C SER A 155 1.49 1.87 -16.72
N ALA A 156 2.25 1.30 -17.65
CA ALA A 156 1.79 1.04 -19.02
C ALA A 156 1.39 -0.43 -19.14
N TYR A 157 0.37 -0.73 -19.95
CA TYR A 157 -0.08 -2.10 -20.18
C TYR A 157 -0.49 -2.35 -21.62
N TYR A 158 -0.44 -3.61 -22.00
CA TYR A 158 -0.73 -4.12 -23.32
C TYR A 158 -1.37 -5.50 -23.21
N TYR A 159 -2.51 -5.67 -23.86
CA TYR A 159 -3.23 -6.91 -24.01
C TYR A 159 -3.55 -7.15 -25.48
N VAL A 160 -3.36 -8.38 -25.95
CA VAL A 160 -3.74 -8.76 -27.31
C VAL A 160 -4.33 -10.16 -27.35
N SER A 161 -5.40 -10.31 -28.13
CA SER A 161 -5.91 -11.61 -28.57
C SER A 161 -6.01 -11.59 -30.09
N PRO A 162 -4.95 -12.06 -30.80
CA PRO A 162 -4.89 -11.97 -32.25
C PRO A 162 -6.02 -12.74 -32.95
N GLU A 163 -6.36 -13.93 -32.45
CA GLU A 163 -7.40 -14.78 -33.04
C GLU A 163 -8.80 -14.19 -32.92
N ASN A 164 -9.03 -13.35 -31.91
CA ASN A 164 -10.29 -12.61 -31.73
C ASN A 164 -10.24 -11.19 -32.29
N ASN A 165 -9.14 -10.79 -32.93
CA ASN A 165 -8.93 -9.45 -33.49
C ASN A 165 -9.09 -8.31 -32.48
N VAL A 166 -8.63 -8.50 -31.24
CA VAL A 166 -8.72 -7.48 -30.17
C VAL A 166 -7.33 -7.10 -29.68
N LEU A 167 -7.08 -5.80 -29.63
CA LEU A 167 -5.92 -5.19 -28.98
C LEU A 167 -6.42 -4.16 -27.96
N ILE A 168 -5.86 -4.19 -26.76
CA ILE A 168 -6.15 -3.23 -25.70
C ILE A 168 -4.81 -2.77 -25.14
N TYR A 169 -4.58 -1.46 -25.08
CA TYR A 169 -3.35 -0.93 -24.49
C TYR A 169 -3.64 0.39 -23.81
N GLY A 170 -2.76 0.83 -22.92
CA GLY A 170 -2.99 2.08 -22.21
C GLY A 170 -1.99 2.32 -21.11
N ASP A 171 -2.27 3.35 -20.34
CA ASP A 171 -1.48 3.67 -19.16
C ASP A 171 -2.37 4.19 -18.02
N LEU A 172 -1.88 4.01 -16.79
CA LEU A 172 -2.50 4.51 -15.57
C LEU A 172 -1.55 5.46 -14.86
N ARG A 173 -2.07 6.64 -14.48
CA ARG A 173 -1.32 7.71 -13.79
C ARG A 173 -2.01 8.07 -12.47
N PRO A 174 -2.02 7.16 -11.48
CA PRO A 174 -2.75 7.39 -10.23
C PRO A 174 -2.13 8.54 -9.42
N LYS A 175 -2.97 9.45 -8.93
CA LYS A 175 -2.57 10.52 -8.01
C LYS A 175 -3.41 10.45 -6.75
N SER A 176 -2.82 9.97 -5.66
CA SER A 176 -3.52 9.84 -4.39
C SER A 176 -3.59 11.19 -3.65
N LYS A 177 -4.77 11.58 -3.18
CA LYS A 177 -5.03 12.82 -2.44
C LYS A 177 -5.76 12.54 -1.15
N PHE A 178 -5.32 13.18 -0.07
CA PHE A 178 -6.05 13.21 1.19
C PHE A 178 -7.09 14.33 1.19
N LEU A 179 -8.35 14.02 1.52
CA LEU A 179 -9.50 14.93 1.47
C LEU A 179 -10.18 15.12 2.84
N GLY A 180 -9.52 14.78 3.95
CA GLY A 180 -10.12 14.84 5.29
C GLY A 180 -10.69 13.49 5.70
N ASN A 181 -12.02 13.35 5.86
CA ASN A 181 -12.64 12.03 6.10
C ASN A 181 -12.74 11.17 4.83
N SER A 182 -11.92 11.43 3.83
CA SER A 182 -11.82 10.64 2.61
C SER A 182 -10.41 10.69 2.05
N ALA A 183 -10.01 9.62 1.36
CA ALA A 183 -8.87 9.61 0.46
C ALA A 183 -9.36 9.35 -0.95
N ALA A 184 -8.74 9.95 -1.94
CA ALA A 184 -9.08 9.75 -3.34
C ALA A 184 -7.85 9.31 -4.12
N THR A 185 -8.03 8.40 -5.07
CA THR A 185 -7.07 8.18 -6.14
C THR A 185 -7.66 8.80 -7.39
N ILE A 186 -7.06 9.91 -7.81
CA ILE A 186 -7.39 10.56 -9.07
C ILE A 186 -6.71 9.78 -10.18
N MET A 187 -7.51 9.13 -11.02
CA MET A 187 -7.01 8.26 -12.07
C MET A 187 -6.78 9.08 -13.34
N GLY A 188 -5.52 9.29 -13.69
CA GLY A 188 -5.14 9.74 -15.03
C GLY A 188 -4.74 8.58 -15.93
N GLY A 189 -4.48 8.89 -17.19
CA GLY A 189 -4.19 7.88 -18.22
C GLY A 189 -5.45 7.44 -18.94
N GLU A 190 -5.27 6.68 -20.02
CA GLU A 190 -6.34 6.26 -20.93
C GLU A 190 -6.10 4.80 -21.36
N SER A 191 -7.20 4.10 -21.63
CA SER A 191 -7.20 2.81 -22.30
C SER A 191 -7.67 2.98 -23.73
N HIS A 192 -7.01 2.29 -24.65
CA HIS A 192 -7.33 2.23 -26.06
C HIS A 192 -7.76 0.82 -26.41
N VAL A 193 -8.91 0.66 -27.05
CA VAL A 193 -9.36 -0.61 -27.63
C VAL A 193 -9.32 -0.49 -29.14
N VAL A 194 -8.72 -1.48 -29.79
CA VAL A 194 -8.58 -1.56 -31.24
C VAL A 194 -9.15 -2.88 -31.74
N LEU A 195 -10.08 -2.79 -32.68
CA LEU A 195 -10.63 -3.92 -33.41
C LEU A 195 -9.71 -4.18 -34.62
N LEU A 196 -8.82 -5.16 -34.53
CA LEU A 196 -7.71 -5.37 -35.47
C LEU A 196 -8.16 -5.66 -36.92
N ASN A 197 -9.36 -6.22 -37.08
CA ASN A 197 -9.96 -6.50 -38.38
C ASN A 197 -10.85 -5.34 -38.90
N LYS A 198 -10.90 -4.23 -38.16
CA LYS A 198 -11.69 -3.04 -38.50
C LYS A 198 -10.92 -1.75 -38.24
N LEU A 199 -9.66 -1.69 -38.66
CA LEU A 199 -8.78 -0.53 -38.42
C LEU A 199 -9.34 0.81 -38.93
N GLY A 200 -10.20 0.79 -39.96
CA GLY A 200 -10.88 2.00 -40.46
C GLY A 200 -11.85 2.62 -39.46
N ASP A 201 -12.23 1.89 -38.41
CA ASP A 201 -13.06 2.34 -37.31
C ASP A 201 -12.30 3.18 -36.27
N GLY A 202 -10.98 3.26 -36.42
CA GLY A 202 -10.09 3.91 -35.47
C GLY A 202 -10.04 3.19 -34.13
N GLU A 203 -9.51 3.89 -33.12
CA GLU A 203 -9.44 3.39 -31.76
C GLU A 203 -10.60 3.91 -30.91
N TYR A 204 -10.91 3.17 -29.87
CA TYR A 204 -11.85 3.59 -28.83
C TYR A 204 -11.06 3.99 -27.59
N THR A 205 -11.16 5.26 -27.21
CA THR A 205 -10.45 5.81 -26.06
C THR A 205 -11.37 5.83 -24.84
N ILE A 206 -10.86 5.35 -23.71
CA ILE A 206 -11.57 5.22 -22.44
C ILE A 206 -10.75 5.87 -21.33
N SER A 207 -11.31 6.85 -20.64
CA SER A 207 -10.72 7.41 -19.41
C SER A 207 -11.21 6.65 -18.17
N MET A 208 -10.42 6.68 -17.09
CA MET A 208 -10.73 5.96 -15.85
C MET A 208 -11.49 6.85 -14.85
N PRO A 209 -12.44 6.29 -14.07
CA PRO A 209 -13.12 7.02 -13.01
C PRO A 209 -12.20 7.20 -11.80
N ASN A 210 -12.53 8.16 -10.95
CA ASN A 210 -11.81 8.34 -9.70
C ASN A 210 -12.30 7.37 -8.63
N MET A 211 -11.39 6.94 -7.76
CA MET A 211 -11.70 6.02 -6.66
C MET A 211 -11.63 6.77 -5.33
N TYR A 212 -12.62 6.56 -4.47
CA TYR A 212 -12.76 7.22 -3.17
C TYR A 212 -12.84 6.20 -2.05
N ALA A 213 -11.96 6.32 -1.06
CA ALA A 213 -12.08 5.69 0.23
C ALA A 213 -12.76 6.69 1.19
N ARG A 214 -14.03 6.45 1.53
CA ARG A 214 -14.81 7.25 2.50
C ARG A 214 -14.62 6.69 3.91
N GLY A 215 -14.85 7.52 4.93
CA GLY A 215 -14.91 7.07 6.33
C GLY A 215 -13.57 6.71 6.94
N ILE A 216 -12.45 7.15 6.35
CA ILE A 216 -11.09 6.79 6.80
C ILE A 216 -10.72 7.33 8.20
N LEU A 217 -11.45 8.33 8.71
CA LEU A 217 -11.26 8.90 10.05
C LEU A 217 -12.46 8.63 10.97
N PHE A 218 -13.67 8.73 10.43
CA PHE A 218 -14.91 8.62 11.19
C PHE A 218 -15.95 7.84 10.38
N GLY A 219 -16.53 6.82 11.02
CA GLY A 219 -17.53 5.93 10.43
C GLY A 219 -16.91 4.70 9.76
N LYS A 220 -17.74 3.90 9.11
CA LYS A 220 -17.31 2.70 8.38
C LYS A 220 -16.59 3.09 7.08
N MET A 221 -15.46 2.43 6.80
CA MET A 221 -14.75 2.69 5.55
C MET A 221 -15.51 2.11 4.37
N VAL A 222 -15.65 2.89 3.29
CA VAL A 222 -16.38 2.47 2.07
C VAL A 222 -15.61 2.86 0.82
N LEU A 223 -15.48 1.93 -0.13
CA LEU A 223 -14.96 2.20 -1.47
C LEU A 223 -16.09 2.67 -2.40
N GLU A 224 -15.91 3.83 -3.02
CA GLU A 224 -16.83 4.38 -4.04
C GLU A 224 -16.06 4.72 -5.32
N LEU A 225 -16.67 4.45 -6.47
CA LEU A 225 -16.28 5.06 -7.74
C LEU A 225 -17.06 6.36 -7.90
N GLY A 226 -16.40 7.40 -8.40
CA GLY A 226 -17.02 8.72 -8.53
C GLY A 226 -16.52 9.51 -9.73
N ASP A 227 -17.18 10.64 -9.92
CA ASP A 227 -16.98 11.58 -11.02
C ASP A 227 -17.35 10.97 -12.38
N HIS A 228 -16.63 11.38 -13.42
CA HIS A 228 -16.93 11.06 -14.80
C HIS A 228 -15.82 10.22 -15.43
N SER A 229 -16.23 9.37 -16.35
CA SER A 229 -15.36 8.69 -17.30
C SER A 229 -15.90 8.94 -18.71
N ASP A 230 -14.99 9.04 -19.67
CA ASP A 230 -15.27 9.33 -21.06
C ASP A 230 -14.93 8.10 -21.88
N VAL A 231 -15.89 7.64 -22.68
CA VAL A 231 -15.69 6.65 -23.73
C VAL A 231 -15.94 7.35 -25.05
N SER A 232 -15.00 7.26 -25.99
CA SER A 232 -15.12 7.95 -27.27
C SER A 232 -14.52 7.15 -28.42
N ASN A 233 -15.12 7.33 -29.59
CA ASN A 233 -14.58 6.88 -30.86
C ASN A 233 -14.67 8.05 -31.84
N VAL A 234 -13.51 8.68 -32.09
CA VAL A 234 -13.42 9.90 -32.89
C VAL A 234 -13.76 9.65 -34.36
N ALA A 235 -13.37 8.49 -34.90
CA ALA A 235 -13.57 8.17 -36.32
C ALA A 235 -15.06 8.13 -36.72
N ASN A 236 -15.94 7.70 -35.81
CA ASN A 236 -17.39 7.64 -36.05
C ASN A 236 -18.17 8.75 -35.34
N ASP A 237 -17.51 9.70 -34.67
CA ASP A 237 -18.14 10.76 -33.87
C ASP A 237 -19.17 10.22 -32.84
N ILE A 238 -18.74 9.19 -32.09
CA ILE A 238 -19.53 8.56 -31.02
C ILE A 238 -18.85 8.79 -29.69
N SER A 239 -19.62 9.22 -28.69
CA SER A 239 -19.10 9.46 -27.34
C SER A 239 -20.13 9.13 -26.26
N CYS A 240 -19.62 8.89 -25.06
CA CYS A 240 -20.41 8.64 -23.87
C CYS A 240 -19.68 9.18 -22.64
N HIS A 241 -20.35 10.07 -21.91
CA HIS A 241 -19.88 10.57 -20.62
C HIS A 241 -20.59 9.79 -19.52
N VAL A 242 -19.89 8.85 -18.90
CA VAL A 242 -20.40 8.00 -17.83
C VAL A 242 -20.24 8.70 -16.49
N GLU A 243 -21.34 8.97 -15.80
CA GLU A 243 -21.37 9.46 -14.44
C GLU A 243 -21.41 8.29 -13.45
N PHE A 244 -20.39 8.18 -12.61
CA PHE A 244 -20.38 7.30 -11.44
C PHE A 244 -20.95 8.07 -10.25
N LYS A 245 -22.19 7.74 -9.87
CA LYS A 245 -22.94 8.51 -8.88
C LYS A 245 -22.44 8.16 -7.48
N VAL A 246 -21.86 9.16 -6.82
CA VAL A 246 -21.53 9.09 -5.39
C VAL A 246 -22.78 9.34 -4.55
N LYS A 247 -22.87 8.71 -3.37
CA LYS A 247 -24.04 8.91 -2.49
C LYS A 247 -24.01 10.33 -1.90
N GLY A 248 -25.11 11.08 -2.10
CA GLY A 248 -25.31 12.39 -1.47
C GLY A 248 -25.84 12.30 -0.03
N TYR A 249 -25.61 13.35 0.77
CA TYR A 249 -26.05 13.43 2.18
C TYR A 249 -27.57 13.34 2.38
N PHE A 250 -28.39 13.65 1.37
CA PHE A 250 -29.85 13.74 1.46
C PHE A 250 -30.59 12.67 0.64
N GLY A 251 -29.88 11.64 0.14
CA GLY A 251 -30.45 10.55 -0.67
C GLY A 251 -29.51 10.11 -1.80
N GLY A 252 -29.74 8.89 -2.31
CA GLY A 252 -28.95 8.30 -3.40
C GLY A 252 -28.78 6.79 -3.25
N SER A 253 -28.45 6.10 -4.34
CA SER A 253 -28.10 4.67 -4.33
C SER A 253 -26.60 4.51 -4.56
N TYR A 254 -25.94 3.68 -3.76
CA TYR A 254 -24.54 3.34 -3.99
C TYR A 254 -24.37 2.65 -5.34
N ASN A 255 -23.21 2.91 -5.95
CA ASN A 255 -22.72 2.26 -7.15
C ASN A 255 -23.58 2.48 -8.40
N ALA A 256 -24.51 3.43 -8.36
CA ALA A 256 -25.35 3.77 -9.49
C ALA A 256 -24.55 4.49 -10.58
N ILE A 257 -24.94 4.24 -11.83
CA ILE A 257 -24.35 4.89 -13.00
C ILE A 257 -25.42 5.60 -13.83
N GLY A 258 -25.00 6.56 -14.63
CA GLY A 258 -25.84 7.18 -15.65
C GLY A 258 -25.00 7.70 -16.80
N ALA A 259 -25.39 7.41 -18.04
CA ALA A 259 -24.70 7.95 -19.20
C ALA A 259 -25.66 8.11 -20.39
N LYS A 260 -25.32 9.03 -21.30
CA LYS A 260 -25.98 9.14 -22.61
C LYS A 260 -24.96 8.78 -23.68
N VAL A 261 -25.35 7.91 -24.60
CA VAL A 261 -24.56 7.61 -25.80
C VAL A 261 -24.97 8.62 -26.87
N LEU A 262 -24.00 9.38 -27.36
CA LEU A 262 -24.16 10.39 -28.40
C LEU A 262 -23.49 9.89 -29.68
N HIS A 263 -24.15 10.10 -30.82
CA HIS A 263 -23.55 9.90 -32.14
C HIS A 263 -23.90 11.10 -33.01
N ASN A 264 -22.90 11.78 -33.56
CA ASN A 264 -23.06 13.06 -34.25
C ASN A 264 -23.81 14.10 -33.40
N GLY A 265 -23.48 14.17 -32.10
CA GLY A 265 -24.11 15.04 -31.10
C GLY A 265 -25.57 14.71 -30.76
N ARG A 266 -26.15 13.63 -31.28
CA ARG A 266 -27.53 13.22 -31.00
C ARG A 266 -27.57 12.02 -30.06
N THR A 267 -28.44 12.07 -29.06
CA THR A 267 -28.67 10.94 -28.15
C THR A 267 -29.21 9.72 -28.88
N LYS A 268 -28.50 8.60 -28.76
CA LYS A 268 -28.89 7.28 -29.29
C LYS A 268 -29.47 6.36 -28.23
N GLY A 269 -29.08 6.55 -26.98
CA GLY A 269 -29.63 5.82 -25.86
C GLY A 269 -29.00 6.20 -24.53
N GLU A 270 -29.48 5.55 -23.48
CA GLU A 270 -29.11 5.85 -22.10
C GLU A 270 -28.65 4.58 -21.38
N LEU A 271 -27.49 4.66 -20.73
CA LEU A 271 -26.96 3.64 -19.85
C LEU A 271 -27.39 3.93 -18.41
N THR A 272 -27.93 2.93 -17.73
CA THR A 272 -28.36 3.02 -16.33
C THR A 272 -28.05 1.71 -15.58
N GLY A 273 -28.23 1.73 -14.26
CA GLY A 273 -28.06 0.56 -13.40
C GLY A 273 -26.99 0.78 -12.35
N LYS A 274 -26.33 -0.31 -11.93
CA LYS A 274 -25.22 -0.26 -10.97
C LYS A 274 -24.02 -1.04 -11.50
N TRP A 275 -22.82 -0.47 -11.38
CA TRP A 275 -21.60 -1.06 -11.93
C TRP A 275 -21.18 -2.39 -11.26
N ASN A 276 -21.74 -2.70 -10.09
CA ASN A 276 -21.52 -3.95 -9.35
C ASN A 276 -22.74 -4.88 -9.33
N ASP A 277 -23.78 -4.60 -10.12
CA ASP A 277 -25.01 -5.39 -10.19
C ASP A 277 -25.44 -5.50 -11.67
N VAL A 278 -26.68 -5.17 -11.99
CA VAL A 278 -27.21 -5.14 -13.36
C VAL A 278 -27.06 -3.76 -13.98
N MET A 279 -26.63 -3.73 -15.25
CA MET A 279 -26.57 -2.55 -16.10
C MET A 279 -27.45 -2.73 -17.34
N GLU A 280 -28.17 -1.68 -17.71
CA GLU A 280 -29.13 -1.67 -18.80
C GLU A 280 -28.88 -0.52 -19.77
N TYR A 281 -29.11 -0.79 -21.06
CA TYR A 281 -29.13 0.22 -22.11
C TYR A 281 -30.55 0.37 -22.66
N LYS A 282 -31.03 1.61 -22.70
CA LYS A 282 -32.31 1.97 -23.30
C LYS A 282 -32.08 2.71 -24.60
N ASP A 283 -32.57 2.15 -25.70
CA ASP A 283 -32.48 2.76 -27.02
C ASP A 283 -33.47 3.93 -27.14
N ALA A 284 -32.99 5.08 -27.61
CA ALA A 284 -33.77 6.32 -27.67
C ALA A 284 -34.79 6.34 -28.82
N GLN A 285 -34.57 5.56 -29.89
CA GLN A 285 -35.47 5.52 -31.05
C GLN A 285 -36.64 4.56 -30.82
N THR A 286 -36.36 3.38 -30.29
CA THR A 286 -37.35 2.31 -30.07
C THR A 286 -37.97 2.38 -28.68
N GLY A 287 -37.29 3.00 -27.72
CA GLY A 287 -37.68 3.02 -26.31
C GLY A 287 -37.46 1.69 -25.58
N GLN A 288 -36.91 0.68 -26.25
CA GLN A 288 -36.67 -0.64 -25.68
C GLN A 288 -35.42 -0.63 -24.78
N SER A 289 -35.51 -1.32 -23.64
CA SER A 289 -34.38 -1.56 -22.75
C SER A 289 -33.86 -2.98 -22.91
N ARG A 290 -32.53 -3.15 -22.85
CA ARG A 290 -31.86 -4.45 -22.73
C ARG A 290 -30.82 -4.42 -21.62
N VAL A 291 -30.66 -5.56 -20.93
CA VAL A 291 -29.53 -5.78 -20.04
C VAL A 291 -28.27 -5.90 -20.89
N ILE A 292 -27.25 -5.10 -20.57
CA ILE A 292 -25.94 -5.17 -21.24
C ILE A 292 -24.92 -5.97 -20.42
N PHE A 293 -25.08 -6.00 -19.10
CA PHE A 293 -24.21 -6.77 -18.22
C PHE A 293 -24.90 -7.06 -16.89
N ASP A 294 -24.65 -8.25 -16.35
CA ASP A 294 -25.10 -8.68 -15.03
C ASP A 294 -23.90 -9.24 -14.25
N ALA A 295 -23.41 -8.46 -13.29
CA ALA A 295 -22.24 -8.81 -12.48
C ALA A 295 -22.45 -10.04 -11.59
N LYS A 296 -23.70 -10.46 -11.35
CA LYS A 296 -24.01 -11.62 -10.48
C LYS A 296 -23.87 -12.95 -11.21
N THR A 297 -24.00 -12.94 -12.54
CA THR A 297 -24.01 -14.15 -13.37
C THR A 297 -22.82 -14.24 -14.32
N ALA A 298 -22.09 -13.14 -14.52
CA ALA A 298 -20.92 -13.10 -15.39
C ALA A 298 -19.78 -14.00 -14.88
N ALA A 299 -19.24 -14.84 -15.77
CA ALA A 299 -18.05 -15.64 -15.49
C ALA A 299 -16.80 -14.88 -15.93
N THR A 300 -15.81 -14.75 -15.06
CA THR A 300 -14.58 -14.02 -15.38
C THR A 300 -13.59 -14.89 -16.15
N ALA A 301 -12.89 -14.27 -17.10
CA ALA A 301 -11.77 -14.88 -17.79
C ALA A 301 -10.64 -15.19 -16.80
N GLN A 302 -10.27 -16.47 -16.72
CA GLN A 302 -9.22 -16.91 -15.83
C GLN A 302 -7.85 -16.65 -16.44
N LYS A 303 -7.04 -15.83 -15.75
CA LYS A 303 -5.64 -15.58 -16.11
C LYS A 303 -4.76 -16.74 -15.65
N SER A 304 -3.76 -17.07 -16.45
CA SER A 304 -2.67 -17.99 -16.13
C SER A 304 -1.37 -17.20 -16.02
N VAL A 305 -0.74 -17.28 -14.85
CA VAL A 305 0.54 -16.63 -14.55
C VAL A 305 1.62 -17.70 -14.49
N PRO A 306 2.84 -17.46 -15.03
CA PRO A 306 3.95 -18.39 -14.88
C PRO A 306 4.25 -18.70 -13.40
N PRO A 307 4.62 -19.95 -13.05
CA PRO A 307 5.11 -20.28 -11.71
C PRO A 307 6.28 -19.40 -11.27
N LEU A 308 6.41 -19.12 -9.96
CA LEU A 308 7.42 -18.19 -9.41
C LEU A 308 8.85 -18.53 -9.84
N GLU A 309 9.18 -19.82 -10.02
CA GLU A 309 10.50 -20.28 -10.43
C GLU A 309 10.85 -19.91 -11.88
N GLN A 310 9.83 -19.64 -12.69
CA GLN A 310 9.95 -19.23 -14.10
C GLN A 310 9.82 -17.72 -14.28
N GLN A 311 9.57 -16.98 -13.20
CA GLN A 311 9.43 -15.53 -13.23
C GLN A 311 10.79 -14.83 -13.12
N GLU A 312 10.93 -13.68 -13.76
CA GLU A 312 12.16 -12.87 -13.65
C GLU A 312 12.25 -12.15 -12.28
N PRO A 313 13.44 -11.73 -11.80
CA PRO A 313 13.60 -11.11 -10.50
C PRO A 313 12.76 -9.84 -10.26
N ASN A 314 12.45 -9.09 -11.32
CA ASN A 314 11.63 -7.88 -11.30
C ASN A 314 10.18 -8.12 -11.79
N GLU A 315 9.74 -9.37 -11.89
CA GLU A 315 8.34 -9.72 -12.19
C GLU A 315 7.50 -9.61 -10.91
N SER A 316 6.34 -8.95 -10.98
CA SER A 316 5.62 -8.46 -9.78
C SER A 316 5.40 -9.50 -8.68
N GLN A 317 4.95 -10.72 -9.02
CA GLN A 317 4.67 -11.73 -8.00
C GLN A 317 5.97 -12.24 -7.35
N ARG A 318 7.00 -12.55 -8.14
CA ARG A 318 8.31 -12.92 -7.60
C ARG A 318 8.92 -11.80 -6.77
N TYR A 319 8.82 -10.55 -7.21
CA TYR A 319 9.32 -9.40 -6.45
C TYR A 319 8.61 -9.26 -5.10
N SER A 320 7.27 -9.26 -5.10
CA SER A 320 6.47 -9.27 -3.87
C SER A 320 6.81 -10.45 -2.97
N HIS A 321 6.96 -11.66 -3.54
CA HIS A 321 7.38 -12.84 -2.80
C HIS A 321 8.79 -12.70 -2.22
N THR A 322 9.78 -12.19 -2.94
CA THR A 322 11.13 -11.98 -2.38
C THR A 322 11.20 -10.88 -1.33
N ALA A 323 10.33 -9.87 -1.44
CA ALA A 323 10.15 -8.83 -0.42
C ALA A 323 9.44 -9.39 0.83
N GLU A 324 8.59 -10.41 0.68
CA GLU A 324 7.90 -11.10 1.79
C GLU A 324 8.74 -12.25 2.39
N ASP A 325 9.50 -12.99 1.57
CA ASP A 325 10.42 -14.09 1.95
C ASP A 325 11.77 -13.60 2.48
N ASN A 326 11.97 -12.28 2.46
CA ASN A 326 12.93 -11.51 3.25
C ASN A 326 14.34 -12.13 3.30
N ILE A 327 15.20 -11.79 2.34
CA ILE A 327 16.67 -11.80 2.56
C ILE A 327 17.02 -10.80 3.68
N GLU A 328 16.16 -9.82 3.96
CA GLU A 328 16.33 -8.78 4.98
C GLU A 328 15.48 -9.04 6.23
N VAL A 329 16.02 -8.84 7.43
CA VAL A 329 15.22 -8.74 8.68
C VAL A 329 15.40 -7.34 9.25
N ARG A 330 14.30 -6.64 9.49
CA ARG A 330 14.27 -5.25 9.91
C ARG A 330 13.97 -5.14 11.40
N PHE A 331 14.90 -4.54 12.14
CA PHE A 331 14.72 -4.24 13.55
C PHE A 331 14.54 -2.73 13.76
N ALA A 332 13.49 -2.32 14.48
CA ALA A 332 13.44 -0.97 15.05
C ALA A 332 14.02 -0.96 16.45
N VAL A 333 15.00 -0.10 16.69
CA VAL A 333 15.65 0.03 18.00
C VAL A 333 15.00 1.16 18.78
N LEU A 334 14.30 0.78 19.84
CA LEU A 334 13.51 1.65 20.69
C LEU A 334 14.04 1.67 22.12
N GLY A 335 13.65 2.70 22.88
CA GLY A 335 13.93 2.80 24.31
C GLY A 335 14.24 4.23 24.75
N ASN A 336 14.31 4.45 26.06
CA ASN A 336 14.53 5.76 26.65
C ASN A 336 15.86 6.39 26.22
N VAL A 337 16.00 7.70 26.45
CA VAL A 337 17.29 8.40 26.36
C VAL A 337 18.32 7.67 27.22
N ASP A 338 19.56 7.59 26.73
CA ASP A 338 20.69 6.94 27.40
C ASP A 338 20.57 5.42 27.62
N ALA A 339 19.57 4.75 27.04
CA ALA A 339 19.45 3.28 27.10
C ALA A 339 20.51 2.53 26.27
N GLY A 340 21.34 3.24 25.48
CA GLY A 340 22.45 2.65 24.72
C GLY A 340 22.11 2.21 23.29
N LYS A 341 20.99 2.67 22.71
CA LYS A 341 20.53 2.31 21.34
C LYS A 341 21.62 2.51 20.26
N SER A 342 22.03 3.75 20.03
CA SER A 342 23.02 4.09 19.03
C SER A 342 24.41 3.53 19.36
N THR A 343 24.73 3.36 20.64
CA THR A 343 25.98 2.70 21.05
C THR A 343 25.98 1.23 20.63
N LEU A 344 24.89 0.48 20.88
CA LEU A 344 24.75 -0.92 20.46
C LEU A 344 24.88 -1.04 18.93
N LEU A 345 24.19 -0.17 18.19
CA LEU A 345 24.24 -0.20 16.73
C LEU A 345 25.63 0.11 16.19
N GLY A 346 26.34 1.08 16.76
CA GLY A 346 27.70 1.38 16.36
C GLY A 346 28.65 0.21 16.58
N VAL A 347 28.49 -0.53 17.69
CA VAL A 347 29.30 -1.73 17.96
C VAL A 347 28.97 -2.84 16.96
N LEU A 348 27.68 -3.12 16.72
CA LEU A 348 27.25 -4.19 15.83
C LEU A 348 27.63 -3.94 14.37
N THR A 349 27.47 -2.72 13.87
CA THR A 349 27.65 -2.44 12.43
C THR A 349 29.05 -1.96 12.08
N LYS A 350 29.86 -1.51 13.05
CA LYS A 350 31.24 -1.07 12.81
C LYS A 350 32.29 -2.04 13.36
N GLY A 351 31.90 -3.03 14.15
CA GLY A 351 32.82 -4.08 14.62
C GLY A 351 33.84 -3.59 15.65
N ALA A 352 33.56 -2.53 16.40
CA ALA A 352 34.46 -2.00 17.43
C ALA A 352 33.70 -1.72 18.73
N LEU A 353 34.29 -2.09 19.88
CA LEU A 353 33.68 -1.84 21.20
C LEU A 353 33.66 -0.34 21.53
N ASP A 354 32.63 0.10 22.25
CA ASP A 354 32.56 1.48 22.73
C ASP A 354 33.63 1.74 23.79
N ASN A 355 34.19 2.95 23.77
CA ASN A 355 35.26 3.36 24.67
C ASN A 355 34.78 3.89 26.02
N GLY A 356 33.50 3.68 26.35
CA GLY A 356 32.82 4.27 27.51
C GLY A 356 32.62 5.79 27.40
N ARG A 357 33.11 6.44 26.34
CA ARG A 357 32.93 7.87 26.05
C ARG A 357 32.01 8.11 24.84
N GLY A 358 31.38 7.05 24.30
CA GLY A 358 30.42 7.16 23.20
C GLY A 358 31.04 7.24 21.81
N ARG A 359 32.25 6.72 21.61
CA ARG A 359 32.88 6.61 20.27
C ARG A 359 31.98 5.85 19.30
N ALA A 360 31.40 4.73 19.71
CA ALA A 360 30.57 3.90 18.83
C ALA A 360 29.31 4.64 18.34
N ARG A 361 28.66 5.46 19.19
CA ARG A 361 27.49 6.25 18.78
C ARG A 361 27.85 7.48 17.96
N ALA A 362 29.04 8.07 18.18
CA ALA A 362 29.49 9.24 17.44
C ALA A 362 29.65 8.95 15.94
N ASP A 363 30.04 7.71 15.60
CA ASP A 363 30.17 7.25 14.23
C ASP A 363 28.82 7.10 13.49
N LEU A 364 27.69 7.18 14.21
CA LEU A 364 26.34 7.12 13.66
C LEU A 364 25.65 8.48 13.53
N PHE A 365 26.14 9.51 14.22
CA PHE A 365 25.49 10.83 14.21
C PHE A 365 25.62 11.51 12.85
N ARG A 366 24.48 12.04 12.38
CA ARG A 366 24.37 12.62 11.03
C ARG A 366 24.39 14.14 11.07
N TYR A 367 23.93 14.73 12.17
CA TYR A 367 23.78 16.17 12.30
C TYR A 367 24.66 16.77 13.39
N LYS A 368 25.06 18.03 13.19
CA LYS A 368 25.93 18.76 14.12
C LYS A 368 25.37 18.81 15.54
N HIS A 369 24.06 19.02 15.70
CA HIS A 369 23.42 19.05 17.01
C HIS A 369 23.36 17.68 17.70
N GLU A 370 23.40 16.56 16.95
CA GLU A 370 23.51 15.22 17.56
C GLU A 370 24.90 14.99 18.15
N ILE A 371 25.94 15.49 17.47
CA ILE A 371 27.33 15.47 17.97
C ILE A 371 27.46 16.34 19.22
N GLU A 372 26.89 17.56 19.21
CA GLU A 372 26.96 18.50 20.33
C GLU A 372 26.17 18.03 21.56
N THR A 373 24.97 17.47 21.35
CA THR A 373 24.07 17.05 22.45
C THR A 373 24.28 15.59 22.87
N GLY A 374 24.93 14.78 22.04
CA GLY A 374 25.06 13.34 22.22
C GLY A 374 23.75 12.56 22.05
N ARG A 375 22.73 13.14 21.40
CA ARG A 375 21.38 12.56 21.28
C ARG A 375 20.94 12.41 19.83
N THR A 376 20.44 11.23 19.48
CA THR A 376 19.79 10.96 18.19
C THR A 376 18.49 11.74 18.06
N SER A 377 18.32 12.42 16.92
CA SER A 377 17.19 13.29 16.60
C SER A 377 16.46 12.88 15.33
N SER A 378 17.06 11.99 14.55
CA SER A 378 16.60 11.55 13.24
C SER A 378 16.57 10.02 13.15
N ILE A 379 15.90 9.49 12.12
CA ILE A 379 15.90 8.05 11.86
C ILE A 379 17.23 7.70 11.22
N GLY A 380 18.04 6.92 11.93
CA GLY A 380 19.23 6.28 11.40
C GLY A 380 18.89 4.91 10.83
N THR A 381 19.51 4.52 9.72
CA THR A 381 19.41 3.15 9.20
C THR A 381 20.83 2.62 9.11
N GLU A 382 21.07 1.49 9.76
CA GLU A 382 22.33 0.76 9.77
C GLU A 382 22.08 -0.67 9.31
N VAL A 383 23.04 -1.30 8.63
CA VAL A 383 22.89 -2.67 8.13
C VAL A 383 24.08 -3.53 8.51
N MET A 384 23.77 -4.80 8.71
CA MET A 384 24.70 -5.89 8.91
C MET A 384 24.38 -7.01 7.92
N GLY A 385 25.39 -7.55 7.25
CA GLY A 385 25.25 -8.70 6.35
C GLY A 385 25.80 -9.98 6.96
N PHE A 386 25.19 -11.11 6.63
CA PHE A 386 25.61 -12.45 7.01
C PHE A 386 25.83 -13.31 5.76
N ARG A 387 26.89 -14.11 5.75
CA ARG A 387 27.18 -15.10 4.72
C ARG A 387 26.33 -16.36 4.93
N ALA A 388 26.28 -17.23 3.93
CA ALA A 388 25.48 -18.47 3.97
C ALA A 388 25.91 -19.44 5.09
N ASP A 389 27.14 -19.33 5.59
CA ASP A 389 27.67 -20.10 6.73
C ASP A 389 27.30 -19.49 8.10
N GLY A 390 26.56 -18.36 8.12
CA GLY A 390 26.18 -17.63 9.32
C GLY A 390 27.22 -16.65 9.84
N SER A 391 28.37 -16.49 9.18
CA SER A 391 29.38 -15.51 9.60
C SER A 391 28.97 -14.07 9.21
N ALA A 392 29.25 -13.10 10.09
CA ALA A 392 29.03 -11.69 9.80
C ALA A 392 30.06 -11.17 8.78
N ILE A 393 29.63 -10.31 7.86
CA ILE A 393 30.51 -9.64 6.90
C ILE A 393 31.38 -8.55 7.58
N VAL A 394 30.93 -8.04 8.73
CA VAL A 394 31.69 -7.08 9.55
C VAL A 394 32.76 -7.83 10.36
N GLU A 395 34.02 -7.42 10.22
CA GLU A 395 35.12 -7.92 11.04
C GLU A 395 35.21 -7.14 12.36
N PHE A 396 35.17 -7.85 13.49
CA PHE A 396 35.35 -7.25 14.80
C PHE A 396 36.84 -7.02 15.08
N THR A 397 37.23 -5.76 15.31
CA THR A 397 38.62 -5.35 15.56
C THR A 397 38.82 -4.87 17.00
N SER A 398 40.03 -5.04 17.52
CA SER A 398 40.43 -4.49 18.83
C SER A 398 40.51 -2.95 18.78
N TYR A 399 40.25 -2.33 19.94
CA TYR A 399 40.05 -0.91 20.26
C TYR A 399 40.82 0.18 19.44
N ASP A 400 41.98 -0.14 18.86
CA ASP A 400 42.92 0.81 18.25
C ASP A 400 42.97 0.81 16.71
N GLN A 401 42.25 -0.07 16.03
CA GLN A 401 42.16 -0.03 14.56
C GLN A 401 40.89 0.69 14.12
N ARG A 402 40.98 1.58 13.12
CA ARG A 402 39.79 2.13 12.45
C ARG A 402 39.27 1.03 11.52
N PRO A 403 38.10 0.44 11.78
CA PRO A 403 37.55 -0.58 10.88
C PRO A 403 37.36 0.03 9.49
N HIS A 404 37.66 -0.76 8.45
CA HIS A 404 37.34 -0.37 7.09
C HIS A 404 35.81 -0.21 6.99
N LYS A 405 35.36 0.96 6.54
CA LYS A 405 33.93 1.24 6.36
C LYS A 405 33.42 0.33 5.24
N VAL A 406 32.75 -0.76 5.61
CA VAL A 406 32.06 -1.63 4.65
C VAL A 406 30.91 -0.83 4.04
N SER A 407 30.91 -0.68 2.71
CA SER A 407 29.84 0.02 2.01
C SER A 407 28.57 -0.83 1.97
N TRP A 408 27.43 -0.16 1.89
CA TRP A 408 26.13 -0.81 1.72
C TRP A 408 26.08 -1.67 0.46
N GLU A 409 26.69 -1.19 -0.63
CA GLU A 409 26.82 -1.90 -1.90
C GLU A 409 27.54 -3.24 -1.70
N HIS A 410 28.66 -3.25 -0.97
CA HIS A 410 29.40 -4.50 -0.71
C HIS A 410 28.59 -5.50 0.12
N ILE A 411 27.83 -5.03 1.11
CA ILE A 411 26.96 -5.90 1.92
C ILE A 411 25.85 -6.48 1.06
N SER A 412 25.21 -5.66 0.22
CA SER A 412 24.14 -6.09 -0.68
C SER A 412 24.61 -7.14 -1.68
N ASP A 413 25.84 -7.02 -2.20
CA ASP A 413 26.38 -7.96 -3.19
C ASP A 413 26.85 -9.29 -2.57
N THR A 414 27.23 -9.29 -1.29
CA THR A 414 27.92 -10.44 -0.67
C THR A 414 27.06 -11.20 0.35
N ALA A 415 26.02 -10.56 0.91
CA ALA A 415 25.22 -11.14 1.98
C ALA A 415 24.23 -12.19 1.46
N ALA A 416 24.19 -13.34 2.14
CA ALA A 416 23.12 -14.31 2.00
C ALA A 416 21.89 -13.91 2.84
N LYS A 417 22.10 -13.12 3.90
CA LYS A 417 21.04 -12.53 4.73
C LYS A 417 21.47 -11.14 5.20
N VAL A 418 20.55 -10.18 5.16
CA VAL A 418 20.73 -8.81 5.61
C VAL A 418 19.92 -8.59 6.88
N VAL A 419 20.48 -7.86 7.84
CA VAL A 419 19.76 -7.37 9.00
C VAL A 419 19.88 -5.85 9.01
N SER A 420 18.76 -5.16 8.94
CA SER A 420 18.71 -3.70 9.01
C SER A 420 18.19 -3.24 10.36
N PHE A 421 18.76 -2.16 10.85
CA PHE A 421 18.46 -1.56 12.13
C PHE A 421 18.06 -0.11 11.94
N ASN A 422 16.87 0.23 12.38
CA ASN A 422 16.35 1.58 12.42
C ASN A 422 16.61 2.18 13.82
N ASP A 423 17.58 3.09 13.92
CA ASP A 423 17.85 3.84 15.15
C ASP A 423 16.79 4.92 15.32
N LEU A 424 15.92 4.75 16.31
CA LEU A 424 14.83 5.68 16.58
C LEU A 424 15.10 6.51 17.84
N ALA A 425 14.63 7.75 17.81
CA ALA A 425 14.93 8.71 18.86
C ALA A 425 14.32 8.31 20.21
N GLY A 426 15.11 8.46 21.27
CA GLY A 426 14.73 8.06 22.62
C GLY A 426 13.99 9.12 23.45
N HIS A 427 13.94 10.37 22.95
CA HIS A 427 13.45 11.52 23.71
C HIS A 427 12.03 11.89 23.27
N GLU A 428 11.16 12.26 24.22
CA GLU A 428 9.76 12.67 23.97
C GLU A 428 9.58 13.76 22.89
N ARG A 429 10.56 14.67 22.72
CA ARG A 429 10.52 15.74 21.71
C ARG A 429 10.53 15.20 20.29
N TYR A 430 11.03 13.98 20.10
CA TYR A 430 11.16 13.31 18.81
C TYR A 430 10.21 12.12 18.68
N LEU A 431 9.21 11.98 19.56
CA LEU A 431 8.24 10.88 19.52
C LEU A 431 7.55 10.77 18.15
N LYS A 432 7.25 11.92 17.51
CA LYS A 432 6.69 11.95 16.15
C LYS A 432 7.60 11.26 15.13
N THR A 433 8.91 11.52 15.21
CA THR A 433 9.92 10.89 14.37
C THR A 433 9.99 9.39 14.64
N THR A 434 9.88 8.96 15.90
CA THR A 434 9.86 7.53 16.28
C THR A 434 8.64 6.81 15.74
N VAL A 435 7.44 7.40 15.87
CA VAL A 435 6.20 6.82 15.31
C VAL A 435 6.32 6.71 13.79
N PHE A 436 6.77 7.77 13.11
CA PHE A 436 7.02 7.74 11.68
C PHE A 436 8.03 6.66 11.30
N GLY A 437 9.10 6.45 12.07
CA GLY A 437 10.07 5.40 11.82
C GLY A 437 9.49 4.00 11.95
N LEU A 438 8.64 3.75 12.97
CA LEU A 438 7.98 2.46 13.14
C LEU A 438 6.98 2.15 12.03
N THR A 439 6.27 3.15 11.51
CA THR A 439 5.24 2.95 10.49
C THR A 439 5.78 3.00 9.05
N SER A 440 6.83 3.80 8.80
CA SER A 440 7.41 3.94 7.44
C SER A 440 8.47 2.89 7.12
N GLN A 441 9.19 2.38 8.11
CA GLN A 441 10.27 1.40 7.89
C GLN A 441 9.80 -0.05 7.99
N LEU A 442 8.55 -0.28 8.42
CA LEU A 442 7.93 -1.60 8.56
C LEU A 442 8.87 -2.64 9.20
N PRO A 443 9.28 -2.44 10.47
CA PRO A 443 10.20 -3.35 11.12
C PRO A 443 9.52 -4.67 11.47
N ASP A 444 10.17 -5.79 11.18
CA ASP A 444 9.72 -7.14 11.54
C ASP A 444 9.77 -7.37 13.05
N TYR A 445 10.70 -6.71 13.74
CA TYR A 445 10.92 -6.82 15.17
C TYR A 445 11.27 -5.48 15.80
N VAL A 446 10.97 -5.31 17.08
CA VAL A 446 11.44 -4.19 17.89
C VAL A 446 12.48 -4.68 18.89
N ILE A 447 13.63 -4.01 18.92
CA ILE A 447 14.59 -4.13 20.03
C ILE A 447 14.29 -3.01 21.02
N LEU A 448 13.69 -3.35 22.16
CA LEU A 448 13.50 -2.41 23.26
C LEU A 448 14.73 -2.42 24.17
N MET A 449 15.58 -1.40 24.02
CA MET A 449 16.73 -1.15 24.87
C MET A 449 16.31 -0.61 26.24
N VAL A 450 16.75 -1.29 27.29
CA VAL A 450 16.51 -0.92 28.69
C VAL A 450 17.84 -0.88 29.43
N GLY A 451 18.19 0.27 30.00
CA GLY A 451 19.37 0.35 30.88
C GLY A 451 19.10 -0.39 32.19
N ALA A 452 19.98 -1.31 32.58
CA ALA A 452 19.87 -2.10 33.81
C ALA A 452 19.66 -1.24 35.07
N ASN A 453 20.33 -0.08 35.10
CA ASN A 453 20.29 0.87 36.20
C ASN A 453 19.05 1.79 36.21
N ALA A 454 18.30 1.86 35.10
CA ALA A 454 17.17 2.76 34.94
C ALA A 454 15.81 2.03 34.90
N GLY A 455 15.78 0.83 34.32
CA GLY A 455 14.55 0.06 34.13
C GLY A 455 13.60 0.64 33.09
N LEU A 456 12.34 0.19 33.11
CA LEU A 456 11.30 0.65 32.19
C LEU A 456 10.76 2.01 32.64
N VAL A 457 11.43 3.10 32.24
CA VAL A 457 11.07 4.48 32.62
C VAL A 457 10.85 5.38 31.42
N GLY A 458 10.01 6.41 31.61
CA GLY A 458 9.73 7.44 30.60
C GLY A 458 9.34 6.84 29.25
N MET A 459 10.10 7.20 28.22
CA MET A 459 9.85 6.80 26.83
C MET A 459 9.95 5.30 26.58
N SER A 460 10.63 4.51 27.42
CA SER A 460 10.66 3.05 27.23
C SER A 460 9.28 2.41 27.36
N LYS A 461 8.40 2.94 28.23
CA LYS A 461 7.02 2.45 28.34
C LYS A 461 6.18 2.85 27.13
N GLU A 462 6.35 4.09 26.68
CA GLU A 462 5.63 4.63 25.52
C GLU A 462 6.00 3.85 24.25
N HIS A 463 7.29 3.64 24.03
CA HIS A 463 7.78 2.89 22.87
C HIS A 463 7.38 1.41 22.92
N LEU A 464 7.38 0.78 24.10
CA LEU A 464 6.84 -0.57 24.25
C LEU A 464 5.34 -0.61 23.91
N GLY A 465 4.58 0.38 24.39
CA GLY A 465 3.16 0.51 24.06
C GLY A 465 2.92 0.65 22.56
N LEU A 466 3.72 1.48 21.88
CA LEU A 466 3.64 1.65 20.42
C LEU A 466 3.99 0.36 19.66
N ALA A 467 5.04 -0.35 20.06
CA ALA A 467 5.43 -1.60 19.41
C ALA A 467 4.34 -2.68 19.55
N LEU A 468 3.78 -2.83 20.75
CA LEU A 468 2.68 -3.75 21.02
C LEU A 468 1.41 -3.37 20.24
N ALA A 469 1.09 -2.07 20.16
CA ALA A 469 -0.06 -1.54 19.43
C ALA A 469 0.08 -1.63 17.89
N LEU A 470 1.27 -1.92 17.40
CA LEU A 470 1.53 -2.18 15.98
C LEU A 470 1.62 -3.69 15.71
N GLY A 471 1.38 -4.54 16.71
CA GLY A 471 1.53 -5.99 16.61
C GLY A 471 2.98 -6.46 16.36
N ILE A 472 3.98 -5.59 16.58
CA ILE A 472 5.37 -5.90 16.22
C ILE A 472 6.02 -6.67 17.37
N PRO A 473 6.57 -7.88 17.12
CA PRO A 473 7.23 -8.67 18.15
C PRO A 473 8.39 -7.91 18.80
N VAL A 474 8.44 -7.92 20.14
CA VAL A 474 9.42 -7.15 20.93
C VAL A 474 10.46 -8.06 21.58
N VAL A 475 11.74 -7.76 21.31
CA VAL A 475 12.89 -8.31 22.02
C VAL A 475 13.41 -7.25 22.99
N VAL A 476 13.53 -7.57 24.27
CA VAL A 476 14.07 -6.64 25.27
C VAL A 476 15.55 -6.90 25.48
N VAL A 477 16.38 -5.88 25.29
CA VAL A 477 17.83 -5.95 25.52
C VAL A 477 18.19 -5.08 26.71
N VAL A 478 18.84 -5.68 27.70
CA VAL A 478 19.26 -4.99 28.93
C VAL A 478 20.72 -4.57 28.82
N SER A 479 20.99 -3.27 28.82
CA SER A 479 22.32 -2.69 28.70
C SER A 479 22.89 -2.23 30.05
N LYS A 480 24.20 -1.93 30.10
CA LYS A 480 24.91 -1.42 31.31
C LYS A 480 24.86 -2.35 32.53
N VAL A 481 24.83 -3.67 32.27
CA VAL A 481 24.76 -4.69 33.32
C VAL A 481 26.03 -4.68 34.18
N ASP A 482 27.17 -4.43 33.56
CA ASP A 482 28.50 -4.27 34.15
C ASP A 482 28.58 -3.13 35.18
N MET A 483 27.78 -2.07 35.00
CA MET A 483 27.74 -0.89 35.88
C MET A 483 26.60 -0.93 36.90
N CYS A 484 25.74 -1.95 36.88
CA CYS A 484 24.52 -1.99 37.69
C CYS A 484 24.67 -2.87 38.94
N PRO A 485 24.37 -2.36 40.15
CA PRO A 485 24.31 -3.19 41.35
C PRO A 485 23.33 -4.37 41.20
N PRO A 486 23.67 -5.60 41.66
CA PRO A 486 22.85 -6.79 41.43
C PRO A 486 21.38 -6.67 41.87
N GLY A 487 21.11 -6.01 43.00
CA GLY A 487 19.73 -5.81 43.48
C GLY A 487 18.89 -4.89 42.60
N ILE A 488 19.50 -3.92 41.92
CA ILE A 488 18.82 -3.02 40.99
C ILE A 488 18.55 -3.74 39.66
N LEU A 489 19.52 -4.54 39.18
CA LEU A 489 19.35 -5.38 38.00
C LEU A 489 18.16 -6.35 38.19
N GLU A 490 18.08 -7.04 39.32
CA GLU A 490 16.97 -7.96 39.62
C GLU A 490 15.63 -7.23 39.68
N ALA A 491 15.58 -6.02 40.24
CA ALA A 491 14.37 -5.21 40.22
C ALA A 491 13.94 -4.83 38.79
N THR A 492 14.90 -4.45 37.93
CA THR A 492 14.66 -4.14 36.51
C THR A 492 14.16 -5.37 35.74
N LEU A 493 14.81 -6.51 35.91
CA LEU A 493 14.36 -7.78 35.30
C LEU A 493 12.97 -8.17 35.80
N GLY A 494 12.69 -7.98 37.10
CA GLY A 494 11.36 -8.18 37.68
C GLY A 494 10.29 -7.26 37.07
N GLN A 495 10.61 -6.00 36.77
CA GLN A 495 9.69 -5.08 36.08
C GLN A 495 9.39 -5.53 34.64
N ILE A 496 10.41 -5.99 33.91
CA ILE A 496 10.28 -6.48 32.53
C ILE A 496 9.42 -7.76 32.50
N ARG A 497 9.71 -8.72 33.38
CA ARG A 497 8.99 -10.00 33.48
C ARG A 497 7.52 -9.83 33.86
N LYS A 498 7.19 -8.91 34.77
CA LYS A 498 5.81 -8.67 35.22
C LYS A 498 4.90 -8.09 34.13
N ARG A 499 5.46 -7.53 33.06
CA ARG A 499 4.71 -6.76 32.07
C ARG A 499 4.44 -7.49 30.77
N SER A 500 4.86 -8.76 30.61
CA SER A 500 4.92 -9.32 29.26
C SER A 500 4.64 -10.82 29.17
N CYS A 501 3.72 -11.12 28.26
CA CYS A 501 3.65 -12.37 27.54
C CYS A 501 4.94 -12.55 26.73
N VAL A 502 5.61 -13.69 26.93
CA VAL A 502 6.71 -14.29 26.13
C VAL A 502 7.95 -13.39 25.87
N PHE A 503 9.04 -13.63 26.61
CA PHE A 503 10.35 -13.05 26.31
C PHE A 503 11.50 -14.06 26.40
N THR A 504 12.47 -13.92 25.50
CA THR A 504 13.82 -14.51 25.62
C THR A 504 14.76 -13.44 26.18
N ILE A 505 15.34 -13.67 27.34
CA ILE A 505 16.39 -12.82 27.92
C ILE A 505 17.72 -13.27 27.33
N LEU A 506 18.33 -12.44 26.46
CA LEU A 506 19.71 -12.64 26.02
C LEU A 506 20.64 -12.01 27.07
N GLN A 507 21.33 -12.85 27.83
CA GLN A 507 22.50 -12.42 28.62
C GLN A 507 23.74 -12.45 27.72
N PRO A 508 24.66 -11.49 27.84
CA PRO A 508 25.90 -11.47 27.06
C PRO A 508 26.78 -12.70 27.31
#